data_AF-A0A174YS71-F1
#
_entry.id   AF-A0A174YS71-F1
#
_cell.length_a   1.000
_cell.length_b   1.000
_cell.length_c   1.000
_cell.angle_alpha   90.00
_cell.angle_beta   90.00
_cell.angle_gamma   90.00
#
_symmetry.space_group_name_H-M   'P 1'
#
loop_
_entity.id
_entity.type
_entity.pdbx_description
1 polymer ?
#
loop_
_entity_poly.entity_id
_entity_poly.type
_entity_poly.pdbx_seq_one_letter_code
_entity_poly.pdbx_strand_id
1 'polypeptide(L)' 'MHMPDIACPVQESKYLNDDSIRFHSRLGFSEVGRFHDSGYKFNQWFDMVWMEKMIGEHNAEPKEVWG' A
#
# COMPACT_ATOMS: atom_id res chain seq x y z
N MET A 1 -10.41 0.02 -8.75
CA MET A 1 -9.24 0.49 -7.97
C MET A 1 -8.43 -0.72 -7.51
N HIS A 2 -7.11 -0.62 -7.44
CA HIS A 2 -6.25 -1.59 -6.74
C HIS A 2 -5.57 -0.89 -5.57
N MET A 3 -5.55 -1.53 -4.40
CA MET A 3 -5.03 -0.96 -3.16
C MET A 3 -4.23 -2.00 -2.36
N PRO A 4 -2.91 -2.10 -2.55
CA PRO A 4 -2.07 -2.96 -1.72
C PRO A 4 -1.82 -2.37 -0.34
N ASP A 5 -1.71 -3.24 0.66
CA ASP A 5 -1.05 -2.97 1.92
C ASP A 5 0.45 -3.31 1.83
N ILE A 6 1.29 -2.39 2.30
CA ILE A 6 2.74 -2.48 2.20
C ILE A 6 3.36 -2.15 3.56
N ALA A 7 4.22 -3.05 4.06
CA ALA A 7 5.06 -2.75 5.21
C ALA A 7 6.09 -1.68 4.84
N CYS A 8 6.13 -0.58 5.59
CA CYS A 8 7.07 0.51 5.44
C CYS A 8 8.00 0.55 6.65
N PRO A 9 9.33 0.51 6.47
CA PRO A 9 10.25 0.61 7.59
C PRO A 9 10.13 1.99 8.25
N VAL A 10 10.08 2.04 9.59
CA VAL A 10 10.37 3.27 10.35
C VAL A 10 11.87 3.59 10.26
N GLN A 11 12.69 2.53 10.30
CA GLN A 11 14.12 2.55 10.02
C GLN A 11 14.46 1.37 9.11
N GLU A 12 15.21 1.61 8.04
CA GLU A 12 15.61 0.52 7.13
C GLU A 12 16.47 -0.50 7.86
N SER A 13 16.31 -1.77 7.49
CA SER A 13 17.14 -2.87 7.97
C SER A 13 17.37 -3.89 6.86
N LYS A 14 18.20 -4.90 7.16
CA LYS A 14 18.40 -6.04 6.25
C LYS A 14 17.14 -6.85 5.97
N TYR A 15 16.07 -6.66 6.76
CA TYR A 15 14.81 -7.42 6.64
C TYR A 15 13.69 -6.60 6.01
N LEU A 16 13.76 -5.27 6.06
CA LEU A 16 12.72 -4.39 5.55
C LEU A 16 13.31 -3.04 5.11
N ASN A 17 13.07 -2.70 3.85
CA ASN A 17 13.36 -1.40 3.25
C ASN A 17 12.09 -0.87 2.55
N ASP A 18 12.16 0.32 1.94
CA ASP A 18 11.03 0.96 1.26
C ASP A 18 10.94 0.61 -0.24
N ASP A 19 11.64 -0.43 -0.73
CA ASP A 19 11.69 -0.77 -2.16
C ASP A 19 10.30 -1.10 -2.72
N SER A 20 9.44 -1.73 -1.94
CA SER A 20 8.05 -1.99 -2.32
C SER A 20 7.28 -0.69 -2.57
N ILE A 21 7.46 0.33 -1.73
CA ILE A 21 6.81 1.64 -1.93
C ILE A 21 7.33 2.31 -3.20
N ARG A 22 8.66 2.32 -3.39
CA ARG A 22 9.30 2.90 -4.59
C ARG A 22 8.86 2.18 -5.87
N PHE A 23 8.75 0.85 -5.82
CA PHE A 23 8.25 0.05 -6.92
C PHE A 23 6.82 0.42 -7.30
N HIS A 24 5.90 0.46 -6.33
CA HIS A 24 4.50 0.83 -6.60
C HIS A 24 4.39 2.30 -7.06
N SER A 25 5.17 3.22 -6.48
CA SER A 25 5.20 4.62 -6.90
C SER A 25 5.57 4.75 -8.39
N ARG A 26 6.58 4.00 -8.86
CA ARG A 26 6.97 3.97 -10.29
C ARG A 26 5.89 3.40 -11.21
N LEU A 27 5.01 2.56 -10.68
CA LEU A 27 3.85 2.03 -11.41
C LEU A 27 2.65 2.97 -11.39
N GLY A 28 2.77 4.16 -10.79
CA GLY A 28 1.70 5.16 -10.72
C GLY A 28 0.74 4.97 -9.55
N PHE A 29 1.17 4.28 -8.50
CA PHE A 29 0.44 4.25 -7.24
C PHE A 29 0.75 5.48 -6.40
N SER A 30 -0.20 5.89 -5.55
CA SER A 30 -0.03 6.98 -4.58
C SER A 30 -0.38 6.49 -3.17
N GLU A 31 0.36 6.94 -2.16
CA GLU A 31 0.02 6.66 -0.76
C GLU A 31 -1.30 7.36 -0.38
N VAL A 32 -2.22 6.64 0.26
CA VAL A 32 -3.53 7.13 0.70
C VAL A 32 -3.82 6.88 2.17
N GLY A 33 -2.98 6.11 2.84
CA GLY A 33 -3.09 5.86 4.27
C GLY A 33 -1.79 5.34 4.85
N ARG A 34 -1.52 5.73 6.08
CA ARG A 34 -0.37 5.27 6.86
C ARG A 34 -0.79 5.03 8.30
N PHE A 35 -0.46 3.86 8.80
CA PHE A 35 -0.68 3.46 10.17
C PHE A 35 0.69 3.32 10.83
N HIS A 36 0.95 4.20 11.80
CA HIS A 36 2.26 4.26 12.46
C HIS A 36 2.44 3.14 13.48
N ASP A 37 3.63 2.54 13.50
CA ASP A 37 4.00 1.45 14.42
C ASP A 37 2.94 0.35 14.51
N SER A 38 2.30 0.04 13.38
CA SER A 38 1.15 -0.87 13.33
C SER A 38 1.55 -2.34 13.16
N GLY A 39 2.83 -2.62 12.94
CA GLY A 39 3.38 -3.96 12.84
C GLY A 39 4.69 -4.11 13.62
N TYR A 40 4.89 -5.30 14.21
CA TYR A 40 6.11 -5.65 14.93
C TYR A 40 6.61 -7.04 14.51
N LYS A 41 7.85 -7.11 14.00
CA LYS A 41 8.49 -8.37 13.63
C LYS A 41 10.01 -8.21 13.63
N PHE A 42 10.75 -9.29 13.89
CA PHE A 42 12.22 -9.30 13.94
C PHE A 42 12.81 -8.22 14.87
N ASN A 43 12.13 -7.97 15.99
CA ASN A 43 12.50 -6.95 16.96
C ASN A 43 12.52 -5.51 16.39
N GLN A 44 11.64 -5.25 15.42
CA GLN A 44 11.52 -3.98 14.74
C GLN A 44 10.04 -3.61 14.54
N TRP A 45 9.70 -2.36 14.85
CA TRP A 45 8.43 -1.75 14.49
C TRP A 45 8.45 -1.23 13.06
N PHE A 46 7.31 -1.31 12.38
CA PHE A 46 7.13 -0.79 11.03
C PHE A 46 5.73 -0.22 10.86
N ASP A 47 5.61 0.73 9.94
CA ASP A 47 4.34 1.30 9.53
C ASP A 47 3.66 0.38 8.51
N MET A 48 2.33 0.38 8.48
CA MET A 48 1.59 -0.12 7.32
C MET A 48 1.12 1.02 6.44
N VAL A 49 1.40 0.93 5.16
CA VAL A 49 1.02 1.92 4.14
C VAL A 49 -0.01 1.30 3.21
N TRP A 50 -1.09 2.04 2.94
CA TRP A 50 -1.98 1.76 1.84
C TRP A 50 -1.62 2.68 0.68
N MET A 51 -1.42 2.08 -0.48
CA MET A 51 -1.26 2.82 -1.73
C MET A 51 -2.42 2.50 -2.65
N GLU A 52 -2.85 3.43 -3.50
CA GLU A 52 -3.90 3.21 -4.48
C GLU A 52 -3.41 3.44 -5.91
N LYS A 53 -4.03 2.71 -6.85
CA LYS A 53 -3.98 3.02 -8.29
C LYS A 53 -5.35 2.82 -8.92
N MET A 54 -5.76 3.81 -9.70
CA MET A 54 -6.95 3.71 -10.54
C MET A 54 -6.67 2.83 -11.76
N ILE A 55 -7.45 1.77 -11.92
CA ILE A 55 -7.36 0.80 -13.03
C ILE A 55 -8.57 0.86 -13.96
N GLY A 56 -9.47 1.81 -13.74
CA GLY A 56 -10.72 2.00 -14.46
C GLY A 56 -11.54 3.12 -13.81
N GLU A 57 -12.56 3.58 -14.52
CA GLU A 57 -13.45 4.64 -14.06
C GLU A 57 -14.43 4.14 -13.01
N HIS A 58 -14.71 4.97 -11.99
CA HIS A 58 -15.84 4.77 -11.09
C HIS A 58 -17.07 5.40 -11.74
N ASN A 59 -17.81 4.60 -12.51
CA ASN A 59 -19.09 5.03 -13.06
C ASN A 59 -20.11 5.24 -11.93
N ALA A 60 -20.92 6.29 -12.03
CA ALA A 60 -21.98 6.59 -11.06
C ALA A 60 -23.02 5.45 -10.96
N GLU A 61 -23.13 4.66 -12.02
CA GLU A 61 -23.98 3.48 -12.12
C GLU A 61 -23.09 2.24 -12.26
N PRO A 62 -22.63 1.63 -11.15
CA PRO A 62 -21.87 0.39 -11.22
C PRO A 62 -22.74 -0.70 -11.85
N LYS A 63 -22.18 -1.44 -12.81
CA LYS A 63 -22.87 -2.59 -13.41
C LYS A 63 -23.17 -3.60 -12.31
N GLU A 64 -24.39 -4.12 -12.29
CA GLU A 64 -24.76 -5.22 -11.42
C GLU A 64 -23.87 -6.43 -11.73
N VAL A 65 -23.21 -6.99 -10.71
CA VAL A 65 -22.25 -8.09 -10.85
C VAL A 65 -22.79 -9.43 -10.32
N TRP A 66 -24.11 -9.53 -10.13
CA TRP A 66 -24.76 -10.77 -9.70
C TRP A 66 -25.22 -11.57 -10.92
N GLY A 67 -24.80 -12.83 -10.97
CA GLY A 67 -25.24 -13.88 -11.87
C GLY A 67 -25.10 -15.23 -11.18
#